data_AF-A0A9X1ZRT7-F1
#
_entry.id   AF-A0A9X1ZRT7-F1
#
_cell.length_a   1.000
_cell.length_b   1.000
_cell.length_c   1.000
_cell.angle_alpha   90.00
_cell.angle_beta   90.00
_cell.angle_gamma   90.00
#
_symmetry.space_group_name_H-M   'P 1'
#
loop_
_entity.id
_entity.type
_entity.pdbx_description
1 polymer ?
#
loop_
_entity_poly.entity_id
_entity_poly.type
_entity_poly.pdbx_seq_one_letter_code
_entity_poly.pdbx_strand_id
1 'polypeptide(L)'
;MKFLKSLYLTRRFFYVIAAIALLFLISFWIPMIYPILWVILVILSIVLVIDIIALYQSKGLTAQRILPEKFSNSDLNSVKIQIKNAYSFKVFAEVIDELPIQFQKRDFLYTAEVAPAKNIEFEYEVIPLQRGEYKFGKLNIYAQSILKLAKIRKVFDAEQTVKVYPSFIQMKKLDFLAIDNRISQAGLKKIRRLGHTMEFEQIKEYVTGDDVRTINWKATAKHRNLMVNQFQDEKAQPVYSVIDTGRVMKMPFEGLSLLDYAINSSLAFSNIALRKKDKTGMISFSAKIEKILKDSSRMSQLQRIMESLYNINTDFKESDFGSLYAGINRFITHRSLLMLYTNFEHPSALERQLPYLKAINKRHVLVVIFFENTEITRLLQSRPENLSESAHQGIAEEFNQNKVKMAKELQRHGIQTVLTKPKDLSINAINKYLEIKARGLI
;
A
#
# COMPACT_ATOMS: atom_id res chain seq x y z
N MET A 1 -29.21 31.26 -13.95
CA MET A 1 -28.01 31.58 -13.14
C MET A 1 -26.84 30.58 -13.24
N LYS A 2 -26.89 29.49 -14.02
CA LYS A 2 -25.72 28.60 -14.23
C LYS A 2 -24.58 29.27 -15.03
N PHE A 3 -24.94 30.06 -16.04
CA PHE A 3 -24.03 30.85 -16.88
C PHE A 3 -23.11 31.80 -16.08
N LEU A 4 -23.68 32.60 -15.17
CA LEU A 4 -22.88 33.53 -14.36
C LEU A 4 -21.97 32.80 -13.36
N LYS A 5 -22.34 31.60 -12.89
CA LYS A 5 -21.53 30.80 -11.96
C LYS A 5 -20.36 30.08 -12.63
N SER A 6 -20.31 30.04 -13.96
CA SER A 6 -19.20 29.45 -14.73
C SER A 6 -18.28 30.48 -15.36
N LEU A 7 -18.65 31.76 -15.42
CA LEU A 7 -17.86 32.82 -16.03
C LEU A 7 -16.97 33.53 -15.00
N TYR A 8 -15.71 33.69 -15.34
CA TYR A 8 -14.71 34.42 -14.56
C TYR A 8 -13.96 35.39 -15.48
N LEU A 9 -13.76 36.62 -15.04
CA LEU A 9 -12.92 37.59 -15.73
C LEU A 9 -11.47 37.42 -15.28
N THR A 10 -10.53 37.50 -16.21
CA THR A 10 -9.11 37.28 -15.91
C THR A 10 -8.47 38.56 -15.35
N ARG A 11 -7.28 38.42 -14.75
CA ARG A 11 -6.47 39.58 -14.32
C ARG A 11 -6.14 40.52 -15.48
N ARG A 12 -5.98 40.01 -16.71
CA ARG A 12 -5.70 40.82 -17.90
C ARG A 12 -6.85 41.79 -18.20
N PHE A 13 -8.10 41.33 -18.11
CA PHE A 13 -9.26 42.21 -18.25
C PHE A 13 -9.22 43.35 -17.22
N PHE A 14 -8.93 43.04 -15.96
CA PHE A 14 -8.83 44.04 -14.90
C PHE A 14 -7.65 45.02 -15.09
N TYR A 15 -6.51 44.58 -15.63
CA TYR A 15 -5.40 45.48 -15.95
C TYR A 15 -5.74 46.41 -17.12
N VAL A 16 -6.38 45.90 -18.17
CA VAL A 16 -6.78 46.71 -19.34
C VAL A 16 -7.83 47.75 -18.94
N ILE A 17 -8.84 47.35 -18.17
CA ILE A 17 -9.88 48.30 -17.72
C ILE A 17 -9.31 49.33 -16.72
N ALA A 18 -8.38 48.94 -15.85
CA ALA A 18 -7.71 49.88 -14.94
C ALA A 18 -6.83 50.88 -15.71
N ALA A 19 -6.12 50.43 -16.74
CA ALA A 19 -5.35 51.32 -17.62
C ALA A 19 -6.24 52.31 -18.37
N ILE A 20 -7.37 51.85 -18.90
CA ILE A 20 -8.38 52.72 -19.54
C ILE A 20 -8.94 53.73 -18.54
N ALA A 21 -9.27 53.29 -17.31
CA ALA A 21 -9.75 54.18 -16.25
C ALA A 21 -8.72 55.24 -15.86
N LEU A 22 -7.44 54.88 -15.76
CA LEU A 22 -6.36 55.84 -15.49
C LEU A 22 -6.21 56.85 -16.64
N LEU A 23 -6.31 56.40 -17.89
CA LEU A 23 -6.28 57.28 -19.05
C LEU A 23 -7.49 58.22 -19.09
N PHE A 24 -8.67 57.79 -18.61
CA PHE A 24 -9.83 58.66 -18.46
C PHE A 24 -9.56 59.79 -17.45
N LEU A 25 -8.84 59.52 -16.36
CA LEU A 25 -8.42 60.58 -15.43
C LEU A 25 -7.46 61.56 -16.12
N ILE A 26 -6.50 61.05 -16.90
CA ILE A 26 -5.54 61.89 -17.65
C ILE A 26 -6.24 62.74 -18.72
N SER A 27 -7.34 62.24 -19.29
CA SER A 27 -8.11 62.96 -20.32
C SER A 27 -8.70 64.29 -19.85
N PHE A 28 -8.74 64.53 -18.53
CA PHE A 28 -9.10 65.83 -17.96
C PHE A 28 -8.13 66.95 -18.40
N TRP A 29 -6.83 66.66 -18.49
CA TRP A 29 -5.82 67.64 -18.93
C TRP A 29 -5.63 67.66 -20.44
N ILE A 30 -6.03 66.60 -21.15
CA ILE A 30 -5.90 66.48 -22.61
C ILE A 30 -7.25 66.07 -23.21
N PRO A 31 -8.14 67.04 -23.51
CA PRO A 31 -9.51 66.76 -23.94
C PRO A 31 -9.64 65.92 -25.23
N MET A 32 -8.62 65.96 -26.11
CA MET A 32 -8.61 65.20 -27.37
C MET A 32 -8.61 63.67 -27.15
N ILE A 33 -8.15 63.19 -25.99
CA ILE A 33 -8.07 61.76 -25.67
C ILE A 33 -9.43 61.19 -25.24
N TYR A 34 -10.33 62.04 -24.71
CA TYR A 34 -11.62 61.61 -24.18
C TYR A 34 -12.51 60.81 -25.16
N PRO A 35 -12.78 61.27 -26.40
CA PRO A 35 -13.59 60.50 -27.35
C PRO A 35 -12.89 59.20 -27.80
N ILE A 36 -11.55 59.20 -27.86
CA ILE A 36 -10.76 58.01 -28.23
C ILE A 36 -10.93 56.90 -27.17
N LEU A 37 -10.93 57.26 -25.89
CA LEU A 37 -11.10 56.30 -24.80
C LEU A 37 -12.48 55.65 -24.78
N TRP A 38 -13.54 56.39 -25.14
CA TRP A 38 -14.87 55.82 -25.32
C TRP A 38 -14.91 54.77 -26.42
N VAL A 39 -14.25 55.04 -27.56
CA VAL A 39 -14.12 54.06 -28.66
C VAL A 39 -13.35 52.83 -28.21
N ILE A 40 -12.23 53.00 -27.50
CA ILE A 40 -11.44 51.88 -26.95
C ILE A 40 -12.27 51.03 -25.98
N LEU A 41 -13.08 51.65 -25.11
CA LEU A 41 -13.95 50.96 -24.16
C LEU A 41 -15.03 50.13 -24.87
N VAL A 42 -15.64 50.68 -25.93
CA VAL A 42 -16.62 49.96 -26.75
C VAL A 42 -15.96 48.78 -27.46
N ILE A 43 -14.77 48.96 -28.04
CA ILE A 43 -13.99 47.88 -28.65
C ILE A 43 -13.69 46.79 -27.63
N LEU A 44 -13.20 47.14 -26.44
CA LEU A 44 -12.94 46.16 -25.37
C LEU A 44 -14.20 45.37 -25.00
N SER A 45 -15.35 46.05 -24.92
CA SER A 45 -16.64 45.42 -24.60
C SER A 45 -17.07 44.43 -25.68
N ILE A 46 -16.92 44.81 -26.96
CA ILE A 46 -17.21 43.94 -28.10
C ILE A 46 -16.27 42.71 -28.08
N VAL A 47 -14.97 42.93 -27.90
CA VAL A 47 -13.98 41.84 -27.86
C VAL A 47 -14.24 40.90 -26.68
N LEU A 48 -14.64 41.41 -25.52
CA LEU A 48 -15.04 40.59 -24.37
C LEU A 48 -16.26 39.72 -24.68
N VAL A 49 -17.29 40.30 -25.31
CA VAL A 49 -18.50 39.56 -25.69
C VAL A 49 -18.18 38.46 -26.70
N ILE A 50 -17.34 38.76 -27.71
CA ILE A 50 -16.86 37.76 -28.68
C ILE A 50 -16.09 36.64 -27.97
N ASP A 51 -15.19 36.98 -27.04
CA ASP A 51 -14.42 36.01 -26.26
C ASP A 51 -15.32 35.06 -25.46
N ILE A 52 -16.33 35.62 -24.78
CA ILE A 52 -17.32 34.86 -24.02
C ILE A 52 -18.13 33.93 -24.94
N ILE A 53 -18.65 34.44 -26.06
CA ILE A 53 -19.45 33.64 -27.00
C ILE A 53 -18.61 32.49 -27.57
N ALA A 54 -17.38 32.76 -27.97
CA ALA A 54 -16.45 31.75 -28.49
C ALA A 54 -16.21 30.63 -27.47
N LEU A 55 -16.03 30.99 -26.19
CA LEU A 55 -15.82 30.02 -25.12
C LEU A 55 -17.09 29.21 -24.79
N TYR A 56 -18.29 29.79 -24.85
CA TYR A 56 -19.53 29.09 -24.48
C TYR A 56 -20.04 28.05 -25.50
N GLN A 57 -19.31 27.81 -26.59
CA GLN A 57 -19.63 26.74 -27.53
C GLN A 57 -19.75 25.38 -26.81
N SER A 58 -20.92 24.74 -26.93
CA SER A 58 -21.33 23.58 -26.12
C SER A 58 -20.38 22.38 -26.24
N LYS A 59 -19.87 22.12 -27.45
CA LYS A 59 -18.94 21.01 -27.73
C LYS A 59 -17.46 21.39 -27.76
N GLY A 60 -17.08 22.61 -27.36
CA GLY A 60 -15.72 23.10 -27.61
C GLY A 60 -14.60 22.40 -26.81
N LEU A 61 -14.90 21.84 -25.64
CA LEU A 61 -13.92 21.14 -24.81
C LEU A 61 -14.55 19.90 -24.19
N THR A 62 -13.83 18.79 -24.25
CA THR A 62 -14.18 17.55 -23.55
C THR A 62 -12.97 17.10 -22.75
N ALA A 63 -13.17 16.61 -21.53
CA ALA A 63 -12.11 16.02 -20.75
C ALA A 63 -12.60 14.80 -20.00
N GLN A 64 -11.67 13.90 -19.73
CA GLN A 64 -11.92 12.67 -19.01
C GLN A 64 -10.76 12.37 -18.06
N ARG A 65 -11.09 11.90 -16.87
CA ARG A 65 -10.20 11.30 -15.90
C ARG A 65 -10.27 9.79 -16.01
N ILE A 66 -9.11 9.20 -16.28
CA ILE A 66 -8.92 7.76 -16.40
C ILE A 66 -8.28 7.29 -15.11
N LEU A 67 -9.08 6.61 -14.29
CA LEU A 67 -8.63 5.95 -13.07
C LEU A 67 -8.24 4.50 -13.37
N PRO A 68 -7.21 3.96 -12.71
CA PRO A 68 -6.98 2.53 -12.71
C PRO A 68 -8.11 1.80 -11.98
N GLU A 69 -8.27 0.50 -12.24
CA GLU A 69 -9.31 -0.33 -11.59
C GLU A 69 -9.18 -0.35 -10.06
N LYS A 70 -7.94 -0.27 -9.57
CA LYS A 70 -7.62 -0.27 -8.14
C LYS A 70 -6.32 0.47 -7.88
N PHE A 71 -6.24 1.08 -6.70
CA PHE A 71 -5.02 1.68 -6.16
C PHE A 71 -4.30 0.72 -5.21
N SER A 72 -2.98 0.85 -5.14
CA SER A 72 -2.08 0.12 -4.26
C SER A 72 -1.73 0.99 -3.05
N ASN A 73 -2.08 0.54 -1.84
CA ASN A 73 -1.81 1.27 -0.60
C ASN A 73 -0.30 1.48 -0.39
N SER A 74 0.11 2.67 0.05
CA SER A 74 1.51 3.07 0.28
C SER A 74 2.41 3.12 -0.97
N ASP A 75 1.86 3.00 -2.17
CA ASP A 75 2.63 3.08 -3.41
C ASP A 75 2.21 4.28 -4.26
N LEU A 76 3.05 4.63 -5.23
CA LEU A 76 2.72 5.61 -6.27
C LEU A 76 1.65 5.01 -7.20
N ASN A 77 0.53 5.70 -7.32
CA ASN A 77 -0.56 5.37 -8.24
C ASN A 77 -0.76 6.53 -9.20
N SER A 78 -0.79 6.25 -10.49
CA SER A 78 -0.99 7.31 -11.47
C SER A 78 -2.46 7.53 -11.80
N VAL A 79 -2.82 8.80 -11.97
CA VAL A 79 -4.11 9.23 -12.50
C VAL A 79 -3.87 10.01 -13.77
N LYS A 80 -4.57 9.61 -14.84
CA LYS A 80 -4.43 10.21 -16.17
C LYS A 80 -5.61 11.13 -16.45
N ILE A 81 -5.31 12.31 -16.96
CA ILE A 81 -6.32 13.26 -17.44
C ILE A 81 -6.10 13.48 -18.93
N GLN A 82 -7.14 13.24 -19.71
CA GLN A 82 -7.18 13.51 -21.14
C GLN A 82 -8.07 14.73 -21.41
N ILE A 83 -7.56 15.68 -22.18
CA ILE A 83 -8.28 16.89 -22.58
C ILE A 83 -8.26 16.98 -24.09
N LYS A 84 -9.44 17.12 -24.68
CA LYS A 84 -9.64 17.27 -26.12
C LYS A 84 -10.24 18.64 -26.40
N ASN A 85 -9.50 19.41 -27.20
CA ASN A 85 -9.94 20.71 -27.69
C ASN A 85 -10.64 20.54 -29.05
N ALA A 86 -11.94 20.84 -29.08
CA ALA A 86 -12.74 20.87 -30.29
C ALA A 86 -13.06 22.30 -30.76
N TYR A 87 -12.54 23.33 -30.09
CA TYR A 87 -12.57 24.69 -30.61
C TYR A 87 -11.65 24.80 -31.84
N SER A 88 -11.96 25.77 -32.70
CA SER A 88 -11.10 26.17 -33.83
C SER A 88 -9.87 26.99 -33.41
N PHE A 89 -9.75 27.35 -32.13
CA PHE A 89 -8.66 28.16 -31.59
C PHE A 89 -7.93 27.45 -30.43
N LYS A 90 -6.72 27.95 -30.12
CA LYS A 90 -5.89 27.43 -29.02
C LYS A 90 -6.52 27.79 -27.68
N VAL A 91 -6.65 26.80 -26.79
CA VAL A 91 -7.18 26.97 -25.43
C VAL A 91 -6.06 26.90 -24.41
N PHE A 92 -6.03 27.86 -23.49
CA PHE A 92 -5.24 27.77 -22.26
C PHE A 92 -6.15 27.19 -21.18
N ALA A 93 -5.86 25.96 -20.76
CA ALA A 93 -6.65 25.23 -19.79
C ALA A 93 -5.94 25.22 -18.43
N GLU A 94 -6.68 25.61 -17.39
CA GLU A 94 -6.30 25.36 -16.00
C GLU A 94 -7.17 24.24 -15.45
N VAL A 95 -6.53 23.15 -15.03
CA VAL A 95 -7.17 21.92 -14.58
C VAL A 95 -7.05 21.84 -13.07
N ILE A 96 -8.19 21.78 -12.40
CA ILE A 96 -8.32 21.58 -10.96
C ILE A 96 -9.09 20.28 -10.77
N ASP A 97 -8.39 19.28 -10.29
CA ASP A 97 -9.00 17.99 -9.98
C ASP A 97 -9.33 17.89 -8.48
N GLU A 98 -10.59 17.66 -8.16
CA GLU A 98 -11.04 17.52 -6.77
C GLU A 98 -10.64 16.16 -6.21
N LEU A 99 -9.46 16.11 -5.60
CA LEU A 99 -8.91 14.89 -5.01
C LEU A 99 -9.71 14.46 -3.75
N PRO A 100 -9.85 13.14 -3.53
CA PRO A 100 -10.43 12.58 -2.31
C PRO A 100 -9.83 13.18 -1.03
N ILE A 101 -10.66 13.32 0.02
CA ILE A 101 -10.26 13.94 1.30
C ILE A 101 -9.06 13.25 1.95
N GLN A 102 -8.93 11.94 1.73
CA GLN A 102 -7.83 11.12 2.26
C GLN A 102 -6.45 11.59 1.79
N PHE A 103 -6.34 12.21 0.61
CA PHE A 103 -5.07 12.72 0.11
C PHE A 103 -4.65 14.06 0.73
N GLN A 104 -5.58 14.79 1.37
CA GLN A 104 -5.34 16.12 1.96
C GLN A 104 -4.72 17.17 1.02
N LYS A 105 -4.69 16.91 -0.30
CA LYS A 105 -4.13 17.80 -1.31
C LYS A 105 -5.23 18.70 -1.87
N ARG A 106 -5.11 20.02 -1.66
CA ARG A 106 -6.13 21.05 -2.00
C ARG A 106 -5.63 22.14 -2.95
N ASP A 107 -4.37 22.08 -3.30
CA ASP A 107 -3.63 23.03 -4.14
C ASP A 107 -3.35 22.48 -5.54
N PHE A 108 -4.04 21.41 -5.96
CA PHE A 108 -3.85 20.82 -7.27
C PHE A 108 -4.27 21.79 -8.39
N LEU A 109 -3.28 22.23 -9.16
CA LEU A 109 -3.46 23.05 -10.36
C LEU A 109 -2.49 22.57 -11.44
N TYR A 110 -3.03 22.21 -12.60
CA TYR A 110 -2.23 21.90 -13.78
C TYR A 110 -2.60 22.87 -14.91
N THR A 111 -1.60 23.45 -15.55
CA THR A 111 -1.80 24.41 -16.65
C THR A 111 -1.33 23.80 -17.95
N ALA A 112 -2.14 23.94 -19.00
CA ALA A 112 -1.86 23.35 -20.29
C ALA A 112 -2.32 24.22 -21.46
N GLU A 113 -1.64 24.09 -22.58
CA GLU A 113 -2.03 24.71 -23.84
C GLU A 113 -2.48 23.65 -24.83
N VAL A 114 -3.74 23.73 -25.26
CA VAL A 114 -4.32 22.73 -26.17
C VAL A 114 -4.55 23.39 -27.53
N ALA A 115 -3.80 22.94 -28.53
CA ALA A 115 -3.97 23.41 -29.91
C ALA A 115 -5.37 23.05 -30.46
N PRO A 116 -5.86 23.75 -31.50
CA PRO A 116 -7.14 23.43 -32.14
C PRO A 116 -7.19 21.97 -32.61
N ALA A 117 -8.33 21.31 -32.40
CA ALA A 117 -8.57 19.91 -32.80
C ALA A 117 -7.53 18.88 -32.31
N LYS A 118 -6.75 19.22 -31.27
CA LYS A 118 -5.76 18.32 -30.66
C LYS A 118 -6.19 17.83 -29.28
N ASN A 119 -5.61 16.71 -28.89
CA ASN A 119 -5.74 16.13 -27.57
C ASN A 119 -4.41 16.27 -26.83
N ILE A 120 -4.49 16.49 -25.52
CA ILE A 120 -3.35 16.37 -24.60
C ILE A 120 -3.69 15.34 -23.53
N GLU A 121 -2.67 14.62 -23.09
CA GLU A 121 -2.74 13.72 -21.94
C GLU A 121 -1.64 14.13 -20.98
N PHE A 122 -1.98 14.20 -19.69
CA PHE A 122 -1.00 14.33 -18.64
C PHE A 122 -1.37 13.41 -17.48
N GLU A 123 -0.36 13.07 -16.70
CA GLU A 123 -0.45 12.12 -15.60
C GLU A 123 0.07 12.79 -14.33
N TYR A 124 -0.59 12.51 -13.22
CA TYR A 124 -0.11 12.89 -11.90
C TYR A 124 -0.18 11.70 -10.95
N GLU A 125 0.71 11.69 -9.96
CA GLU A 125 0.83 10.59 -9.02
C GLU A 125 0.18 10.93 -7.67
N VAL A 126 -0.43 9.92 -7.06
CA VAL A 126 -1.01 9.98 -5.70
C VAL A 126 -0.57 8.77 -4.89
N ILE A 127 -0.36 8.97 -3.58
CA ILE A 127 0.00 7.90 -2.63
C ILE A 127 -1.13 7.78 -1.62
N PRO A 128 -1.97 6.72 -1.69
CA PRO A 128 -2.99 6.47 -0.69
C PRO A 128 -2.35 5.86 0.56
N LEU A 129 -2.63 6.45 1.72
CA LEU A 129 -2.11 5.98 3.02
C LEU A 129 -3.16 5.21 3.84
N GLN A 130 -4.40 5.18 3.36
CA GLN A 130 -5.49 4.44 4.00
C GLN A 130 -6.16 3.54 2.96
N ARG A 131 -6.46 2.29 3.33
CA ARG A 131 -7.29 1.40 2.50
C ARG A 131 -8.74 1.84 2.51
N GLY A 132 -9.50 1.41 1.50
CA GLY A 132 -10.93 1.67 1.36
C GLY A 132 -11.28 2.37 0.07
N GLU A 133 -12.44 3.02 0.05
CA GLU A 133 -12.99 3.67 -1.15
C GLU A 133 -12.62 5.15 -1.21
N TYR A 134 -12.06 5.55 -2.34
CA TYR A 134 -11.64 6.92 -2.62
C TYR A 134 -12.57 7.51 -3.65
N LYS A 135 -13.34 8.52 -3.22
CA LYS A 135 -14.31 9.23 -4.06
C LYS A 135 -13.67 10.51 -4.57
N PHE A 136 -13.40 10.54 -5.86
CA PHE A 136 -12.95 11.72 -6.56
C PHE A 136 -14.13 12.67 -6.77
N GLY A 137 -13.91 13.97 -6.56
CA GLY A 137 -14.92 15.00 -6.80
C GLY A 137 -15.03 15.34 -8.29
N LYS A 138 -15.26 16.60 -8.59
CA LYS A 138 -15.39 17.12 -9.95
C LYS A 138 -14.02 17.39 -10.60
N LEU A 139 -13.89 17.05 -11.87
CA LEU A 139 -12.80 17.54 -12.71
C LEU A 139 -13.19 18.92 -13.25
N ASN A 140 -12.64 19.97 -12.65
CA ASN A 140 -12.91 21.35 -13.05
C ASN A 140 -11.84 21.81 -14.06
N ILE A 141 -12.27 22.18 -15.26
CA ILE A 141 -11.38 22.76 -16.26
C ILE A 141 -11.83 24.18 -16.56
N TYR A 142 -10.90 25.10 -16.39
CA TYR A 142 -11.12 26.46 -16.76
C TYR A 142 -10.43 26.77 -18.08
N ALA A 143 -11.24 27.06 -19.11
CA ALA A 143 -10.77 27.35 -20.44
C ALA A 143 -10.68 28.86 -20.68
N GLN A 144 -9.57 29.30 -21.28
CA GLN A 144 -9.33 30.65 -21.76
C GLN A 144 -8.99 30.61 -23.25
N SER A 145 -9.40 31.62 -24.01
CA SER A 145 -9.00 31.78 -25.40
C SER A 145 -7.62 32.45 -25.51
N ILE A 146 -7.20 32.76 -26.73
CA ILE A 146 -5.98 33.53 -27.03
C ILE A 146 -6.06 34.96 -26.47
N LEU A 147 -7.26 35.55 -26.42
CA LEU A 147 -7.48 36.90 -25.89
C LEU A 147 -7.27 36.96 -24.37
N LYS A 148 -7.46 35.83 -23.67
CA LYS A 148 -7.33 35.69 -22.21
C LYS A 148 -8.08 36.79 -21.43
N LEU A 149 -9.23 37.26 -21.91
CA LEU A 149 -10.05 38.27 -21.21
C LEU A 149 -11.08 37.59 -20.28
N ALA A 150 -11.70 36.52 -20.76
CA ALA A 150 -12.61 35.68 -20.00
C ALA A 150 -12.07 34.26 -19.81
N LYS A 151 -12.56 33.62 -18.75
CA LYS A 151 -12.29 32.24 -18.36
C LYS A 151 -13.62 31.58 -18.04
N ILE A 152 -13.90 30.43 -18.65
CA ILE A 152 -15.11 29.66 -18.34
C ILE A 152 -14.76 28.38 -17.59
N ARG A 153 -15.53 28.02 -16.58
CA ARG A 153 -15.43 26.75 -15.86
C ARG A 153 -16.34 25.70 -16.50
N LYS A 154 -15.75 24.62 -17.00
CA LYS A 154 -16.44 23.39 -17.41
C LYS A 154 -16.14 22.28 -16.40
N VAL A 155 -17.16 21.48 -16.08
CA VAL A 155 -17.08 20.40 -15.10
C VAL A 155 -17.26 19.07 -15.81
N PHE A 156 -16.36 18.13 -15.55
CA PHE A 156 -16.36 16.77 -16.10
C PHE A 156 -16.26 15.73 -14.98
N ASP A 157 -16.60 14.47 -15.32
CA ASP A 157 -16.44 13.27 -14.48
C ASP A 157 -16.73 13.50 -13.00
N ALA A 158 -17.98 13.89 -12.72
CA ALA A 158 -18.44 14.08 -11.35
C ALA A 158 -18.53 12.71 -10.65
N GLU A 159 -17.83 12.57 -9.53
CA GLU A 159 -17.97 11.45 -8.58
C GLU A 159 -17.55 10.07 -9.14
N GLN A 160 -16.27 9.92 -9.44
CA GLN A 160 -15.67 8.61 -9.72
C GLN A 160 -15.12 7.97 -8.42
N THR A 161 -15.30 6.67 -8.24
CA THR A 161 -14.80 5.95 -7.05
C THR A 161 -13.75 4.91 -7.45
N VAL A 162 -12.65 4.84 -6.68
CA VAL A 162 -11.62 3.81 -6.82
C VAL A 162 -11.34 3.14 -5.49
N LYS A 163 -11.12 1.83 -5.50
CA LYS A 163 -10.80 1.06 -4.30
C LYS A 163 -9.28 0.99 -4.10
N VAL A 164 -8.83 1.26 -2.88
CA VAL A 164 -7.43 1.10 -2.46
C VAL A 164 -7.26 -0.26 -1.78
N TYR A 165 -6.54 -1.14 -2.45
CA TYR A 165 -6.19 -2.48 -1.98
C TYR A 165 -4.85 -2.47 -1.24
N PRO A 166 -4.54 -3.54 -0.49
CA PRO A 166 -3.18 -3.75 0.03
C PRO A 166 -2.13 -3.66 -1.08
N SER A 167 -0.90 -3.35 -0.70
CA SER A 167 0.20 -3.06 -1.64
C SER A 167 0.51 -4.25 -2.55
N PHE A 168 -0.09 -4.26 -3.75
CA PHE A 168 0.18 -5.28 -4.76
C PHE A 168 1.43 -4.93 -5.58
N ILE A 169 1.85 -3.66 -5.61
CA ILE A 169 3.10 -3.24 -6.25
C ILE A 169 4.29 -3.74 -5.40
N GLN A 170 4.28 -3.53 -4.09
CA GLN A 170 5.31 -4.09 -3.21
C GLN A 170 5.32 -5.62 -3.23
N MET A 171 4.14 -6.27 -3.23
CA MET A 171 4.03 -7.72 -3.39
C MET A 171 4.75 -8.20 -4.66
N LYS A 172 4.49 -7.59 -5.82
CA LYS A 172 5.15 -7.93 -7.10
C LYS A 172 6.66 -7.66 -7.07
N LYS A 173 7.09 -6.57 -6.45
CA LYS A 173 8.52 -6.24 -6.29
C LYS A 173 9.24 -7.33 -5.48
N LEU A 174 8.65 -7.76 -4.37
CA LEU A 174 9.21 -8.81 -3.52
C LEU A 174 9.21 -10.18 -4.19
N ASP A 175 8.16 -10.48 -4.94
CA ASP A 175 8.08 -11.70 -5.76
C ASP A 175 9.24 -11.80 -6.76
N PHE A 176 9.53 -10.71 -7.46
CA PHE A 176 10.66 -10.63 -8.38
C PHE A 176 12.00 -10.90 -7.67
N LEU A 177 12.21 -10.28 -6.51
CA LEU A 177 13.42 -10.50 -5.70
C LEU A 177 13.54 -11.95 -5.20
N ALA A 178 12.42 -12.62 -4.93
CA ALA A 178 12.38 -14.00 -4.44
C ALA A 178 12.78 -15.01 -5.52
N ILE A 179 12.42 -14.75 -6.77
CA ILE A 179 12.75 -15.61 -7.92
C ILE A 179 14.25 -15.60 -8.18
N ASP A 180 14.88 -14.42 -8.11
CA ASP A 180 16.29 -14.25 -8.46
C ASP A 180 17.26 -14.71 -7.34
N ASN A 181 16.75 -15.37 -6.27
CA ASN A 181 17.47 -15.63 -5.01
C ASN A 181 18.17 -14.38 -4.42
N ARG A 182 17.85 -13.17 -4.90
CA ARG A 182 18.41 -11.89 -4.45
C ARG A 182 17.83 -11.41 -3.13
N ILE A 183 16.70 -11.98 -2.70
CA ILE A 183 16.24 -11.82 -1.31
C ILE A 183 17.34 -12.22 -0.31
N SER A 184 18.16 -13.22 -0.64
CA SER A 184 19.32 -13.61 0.18
C SER A 184 20.50 -12.63 0.09
N GLN A 185 20.49 -11.70 -0.87
CA GLN A 185 21.54 -10.70 -1.10
C GLN A 185 21.25 -9.35 -0.42
N ALA A 186 20.00 -9.07 -0.01
CA ALA A 186 19.62 -7.87 0.76
C ALA A 186 20.06 -7.92 2.24
N GLY A 187 21.19 -8.58 2.52
CA GLY A 187 21.90 -8.54 3.80
C GLY A 187 21.45 -9.54 4.86
N LEU A 188 21.61 -10.86 4.64
CA LEU A 188 21.98 -11.86 5.69
C LEU A 188 22.15 -13.29 5.14
N LYS A 189 23.22 -13.95 5.64
CA LYS A 189 23.70 -15.35 5.52
C LYS A 189 23.03 -16.26 4.47
N LYS A 190 23.83 -16.72 3.50
CA LYS A 190 23.56 -17.87 2.62
C LYS A 190 23.26 -19.10 3.51
N ILE A 191 21.98 -19.42 3.70
CA ILE A 191 21.57 -20.60 4.47
C ILE A 191 21.97 -21.82 3.65
N ARG A 192 22.98 -22.55 4.13
CA ARG A 192 23.36 -23.85 3.57
C ARG A 192 22.17 -24.79 3.79
N ARG A 193 21.56 -25.29 2.70
CA ARG A 193 20.56 -26.36 2.79
C ARG A 193 21.25 -27.60 3.36
N LEU A 194 20.92 -27.95 4.60
CA LEU A 194 21.39 -29.18 5.23
C LEU A 194 20.35 -30.26 4.93
N GLY A 195 20.71 -31.21 4.07
CA GLY A 195 19.87 -32.36 3.73
C GLY A 195 18.98 -32.15 2.51
N HIS A 196 18.65 -33.28 1.87
CA HIS A 196 17.55 -33.34 0.92
C HIS A 196 16.24 -33.29 1.74
N THR A 197 15.42 -32.26 1.56
CA THR A 197 14.11 -32.10 2.20
C THR A 197 13.10 -33.00 1.49
N MET A 198 13.33 -34.29 1.63
CA MET A 198 12.72 -35.35 0.86
C MET A 198 12.07 -36.28 1.88
N GLU A 199 10.73 -36.32 1.91
CA GLU A 199 10.02 -37.23 2.80
C GLU A 199 10.19 -38.66 2.29
N PHE A 200 10.47 -39.60 3.19
CA PHE A 200 10.51 -41.02 2.83
C PHE A 200 9.12 -41.44 2.34
N GLU A 201 9.04 -41.94 1.11
CA GLU A 201 7.80 -42.40 0.50
C GLU A 201 7.64 -43.91 0.69
N GLN A 202 8.61 -44.67 0.21
CA GLN A 202 8.61 -46.13 0.28
C GLN A 202 10.01 -46.72 0.08
N ILE A 203 10.19 -47.99 0.43
CA ILE A 203 11.37 -48.76 0.00
C ILE A 203 10.98 -49.48 -1.29
N LYS A 204 11.72 -49.22 -2.37
CA LYS A 204 11.56 -49.94 -3.64
C LYS A 204 12.81 -50.75 -3.97
N GLU A 205 12.68 -51.67 -4.91
CA GLU A 205 13.84 -52.35 -5.49
C GLU A 205 14.69 -51.36 -6.30
N TYR A 206 16.01 -51.50 -6.22
CA TYR A 206 16.98 -50.68 -6.94
C TYR A 206 16.82 -50.87 -8.44
N VAL A 207 16.65 -49.76 -9.17
CA VAL A 207 16.70 -49.75 -10.63
C VAL A 207 17.93 -48.95 -11.07
N THR A 208 18.57 -49.39 -12.15
CA THR A 208 19.72 -48.70 -12.74
C THR A 208 19.36 -47.23 -13.04
N GLY A 209 20.00 -46.31 -12.34
CA GLY A 209 19.72 -44.87 -12.40
C GLY A 209 19.34 -44.25 -11.05
N ASP A 210 18.95 -45.07 -10.06
CA ASP A 210 18.72 -44.62 -8.69
C ASP A 210 20.04 -44.25 -7.97
N ASP A 211 20.00 -43.28 -7.05
CA ASP A 211 21.20 -42.84 -6.30
C ASP A 211 21.63 -43.93 -5.30
N VAL A 212 22.84 -44.47 -5.48
CA VAL A 212 23.44 -45.49 -4.61
C VAL A 212 23.57 -45.05 -3.15
N ARG A 213 23.56 -43.74 -2.85
CA ARG A 213 23.59 -43.22 -1.47
C ARG A 213 22.29 -43.48 -0.71
N THR A 214 21.21 -43.75 -1.44
CA THR A 214 19.87 -43.98 -0.86
C THR A 214 19.58 -45.46 -0.62
N ILE A 215 20.55 -46.35 -0.83
CA ILE A 215 20.43 -47.80 -0.58
C ILE A 215 20.11 -48.07 0.90
N ASN A 216 19.06 -48.84 1.14
CA ASN A 216 18.66 -49.28 2.46
C ASN A 216 19.24 -50.66 2.77
N TRP A 217 20.45 -50.69 3.34
CA TRP A 217 21.15 -51.94 3.66
C TRP A 217 20.36 -52.89 4.56
N LYS A 218 19.52 -52.35 5.46
CA LYS A 218 18.69 -53.17 6.37
C LYS A 218 17.56 -53.87 5.62
N ALA A 219 16.95 -53.21 4.63
CA ALA A 219 15.93 -53.82 3.77
C ALA A 219 16.56 -54.80 2.77
N THR A 220 17.71 -54.43 2.18
CA THR A 220 18.51 -55.30 1.28
C THR A 220 18.86 -56.64 1.95
N ALA A 221 19.32 -56.60 3.20
CA ALA A 221 19.68 -57.81 3.95
C ALA A 221 18.49 -58.76 4.20
N LYS A 222 17.26 -58.24 4.23
CA LYS A 222 16.04 -59.05 4.44
C LYS A 222 15.47 -59.61 3.14
N HIS A 223 15.44 -58.82 2.07
CA HIS A 223 14.81 -59.17 0.80
C HIS A 223 15.77 -59.82 -0.22
N ARG A 224 17.07 -59.90 0.09
CA ARG A 224 18.14 -60.47 -0.76
C ARG A 224 18.36 -59.76 -2.11
N ASN A 225 17.58 -58.73 -2.42
CA ASN A 225 17.75 -57.83 -3.56
C ASN A 225 18.14 -56.42 -3.07
N LEU A 226 18.81 -55.62 -3.91
CA LEU A 226 19.18 -54.25 -3.57
C LEU A 226 17.91 -53.40 -3.41
N MET A 227 17.73 -52.82 -2.22
CA MET A 227 16.60 -51.97 -1.88
C MET A 227 17.04 -50.51 -1.70
N VAL A 228 16.21 -49.57 -2.15
CA VAL A 228 16.48 -48.12 -2.11
C VAL A 228 15.36 -47.41 -1.38
N ASN A 229 15.70 -46.45 -0.54
CA ASN A 229 14.74 -45.50 0.01
C ASN A 229 14.32 -44.52 -1.09
N GLN A 230 13.09 -44.62 -1.57
CA GLN A 230 12.50 -43.62 -2.43
C GLN A 230 12.01 -42.46 -1.56
N PHE A 231 12.41 -41.26 -1.94
CA PHE A 231 11.97 -40.05 -1.29
C PHE A 231 11.14 -39.19 -2.25
N GLN A 232 10.11 -38.57 -1.72
CA GLN A 232 9.23 -37.64 -2.42
C GLN A 232 9.50 -36.21 -1.97
N ASP A 233 9.30 -35.25 -2.86
CA ASP A 233 9.31 -33.82 -2.49
C ASP A 233 8.32 -33.57 -1.35
N GLU A 234 8.76 -32.78 -0.37
CA GLU A 234 7.99 -32.37 0.80
C GLU A 234 6.57 -31.88 0.41
N LYS A 235 5.55 -32.46 1.04
CA LYS A 235 4.14 -32.13 0.77
C LYS A 235 3.87 -30.65 0.99
N ALA A 236 2.97 -30.09 0.18
CA ALA A 236 2.49 -28.72 0.31
C ALA A 236 2.06 -28.42 1.76
N GLN A 237 2.86 -27.59 2.45
CA GLN A 237 2.68 -27.34 3.87
C GLN A 237 1.59 -26.29 4.10
N PRO A 238 0.73 -26.47 5.11
CA PRO A 238 -0.25 -25.45 5.48
C PRO A 238 0.42 -24.30 6.22
N VAL A 239 0.20 -23.10 5.72
CA VAL A 239 0.83 -21.86 6.19
C VAL A 239 -0.25 -20.79 6.33
N TYR A 240 -0.31 -20.14 7.49
CA TYR A 240 -1.35 -19.18 7.82
C TYR A 240 -0.76 -17.84 8.26
N SER A 241 -1.29 -16.76 7.67
CA SER A 241 -1.10 -15.41 8.23
C SER A 241 -2.18 -15.14 9.27
N VAL A 242 -1.79 -14.96 10.52
CA VAL A 242 -2.67 -14.62 11.64
C VAL A 242 -2.48 -13.14 11.94
N ILE A 243 -3.49 -12.32 11.66
CA ILE A 243 -3.41 -10.86 11.77
C ILE A 243 -4.23 -10.40 12.97
N ASP A 244 -3.55 -9.76 13.90
CA ASP A 244 -4.17 -9.04 14.99
C ASP A 244 -4.79 -7.73 14.46
N THR A 245 -6.08 -7.52 14.75
CA THR A 245 -6.85 -6.33 14.37
C THR A 245 -7.21 -5.47 15.58
N GLY A 246 -6.70 -5.78 16.77
CA GLY A 246 -6.99 -5.01 17.98
C GLY A 246 -6.34 -3.63 18.06
N ARG A 247 -6.63 -2.91 19.14
CA ARG A 247 -6.28 -1.50 19.35
C ARG A 247 -4.79 -1.19 19.13
N VAL A 248 -3.89 -2.06 19.58
CA VAL A 248 -2.43 -1.82 19.50
C VAL A 248 -1.96 -1.73 18.05
N MET A 249 -2.64 -2.41 17.13
CA MET A 249 -2.30 -2.42 15.70
C MET A 249 -2.73 -1.13 14.97
N LYS A 250 -3.47 -0.25 15.65
CA LYS A 250 -3.85 1.08 15.14
C LYS A 250 -2.73 2.12 15.24
N MET A 251 -1.65 1.81 15.96
CA MET A 251 -0.51 2.72 16.12
C MET A 251 -0.02 3.22 14.75
N PRO A 252 0.01 4.55 14.51
CA PRO A 252 0.45 5.11 13.25
C PRO A 252 1.97 5.09 13.16
N PHE A 253 2.47 4.91 11.95
CA PHE A 253 3.87 4.85 11.61
C PHE A 253 4.07 5.31 10.17
N GLU A 254 4.72 6.47 10.01
CA GLU A 254 4.95 7.11 8.70
C GLU A 254 3.68 7.20 7.82
N GLY A 255 2.54 7.54 8.45
CA GLY A 255 1.26 7.71 7.77
C GLY A 255 0.42 6.44 7.58
N LEU A 256 0.98 5.25 7.83
CA LEU A 256 0.25 3.97 7.83
C LEU A 256 0.06 3.45 9.25
N SER A 257 -0.93 2.60 9.50
CA SER A 257 -1.03 1.86 10.77
C SER A 257 -0.15 0.60 10.75
N LEU A 258 0.22 0.07 11.92
CA LEU A 258 0.91 -1.24 12.02
C LEU A 258 0.09 -2.37 11.36
N LEU A 259 -1.25 -2.29 11.45
CA LEU A 259 -2.15 -3.19 10.73
C LEU A 259 -1.91 -3.11 9.21
N ASP A 260 -1.72 -1.92 8.64
CA ASP A 260 -1.51 -1.76 7.20
C ASP A 260 -0.21 -2.42 6.74
N TYR A 261 0.85 -2.30 7.53
CA TYR A 261 2.10 -3.02 7.29
C TYR A 261 1.89 -4.54 7.40
N ALA A 262 1.19 -5.02 8.42
CA ALA A 262 0.88 -6.44 8.59
C ALA A 262 0.08 -7.01 7.41
N ILE A 263 -0.90 -6.25 6.91
CA ILE A 263 -1.72 -6.61 5.76
C ILE A 263 -0.89 -6.66 4.48
N ASN A 264 -0.04 -5.67 4.23
CA ASN A 264 0.86 -5.65 3.07
C ASN A 264 1.87 -6.82 3.13
N SER A 265 2.45 -7.09 4.30
CA SER A 265 3.36 -8.22 4.53
C SER A 265 2.67 -9.56 4.34
N SER A 266 1.46 -9.72 4.88
CA SER A 266 0.64 -10.93 4.71
C SER A 266 0.32 -11.22 3.24
N LEU A 267 0.00 -10.20 2.43
CA LEU A 267 -0.21 -10.36 0.99
C LEU A 267 1.07 -10.79 0.27
N ALA A 268 2.19 -10.10 0.54
CA ALA A 268 3.50 -10.41 -0.04
C ALA A 268 3.96 -11.84 0.29
N PHE A 269 3.86 -12.20 1.57
CA PHE A 269 4.14 -13.53 2.08
C PHE A 269 3.25 -14.59 1.43
N SER A 270 1.94 -14.35 1.35
CA SER A 270 0.98 -15.29 0.76
C SER A 270 1.28 -15.59 -0.71
N ASN A 271 1.65 -14.57 -1.49
CA ASN A 271 2.04 -14.76 -2.89
C ASN A 271 3.28 -15.67 -3.01
N ILE A 272 4.29 -15.46 -2.17
CA ILE A 272 5.52 -16.26 -2.21
C ILE A 272 5.26 -17.70 -1.72
N ALA A 273 4.48 -17.89 -0.66
CA ALA A 273 4.09 -19.21 -0.16
C ALA A 273 3.33 -20.02 -1.24
N LEU A 274 2.34 -19.41 -1.89
CA LEU A 274 1.60 -20.05 -2.99
C LEU A 274 2.50 -20.40 -4.18
N ARG A 275 3.45 -19.53 -4.56
CA ARG A 275 4.43 -19.84 -5.63
C ARG A 275 5.38 -20.96 -5.25
N LYS A 276 5.68 -21.12 -3.96
CA LYS A 276 6.43 -22.26 -3.41
C LYS A 276 5.56 -23.51 -3.22
N LYS A 277 4.33 -23.51 -3.76
CA LYS A 277 3.33 -24.59 -3.74
C LYS A 277 2.81 -24.96 -2.34
N ASP A 278 2.99 -24.08 -1.36
CA ASP A 278 2.40 -24.28 -0.03
C ASP A 278 0.92 -23.89 -0.03
N LYS A 279 0.18 -24.44 0.93
CA LYS A 279 -1.24 -24.11 1.11
C LYS A 279 -1.33 -22.88 2.00
N THR A 280 -1.87 -21.79 1.47
CA THR A 280 -1.90 -20.51 2.19
C THR A 280 -3.30 -20.17 2.68
N GLY A 281 -3.42 -19.92 3.98
CA GLY A 281 -4.63 -19.47 4.65
C GLY A 281 -4.41 -18.17 5.44
N MET A 282 -5.49 -17.64 5.99
CA MET A 282 -5.49 -16.40 6.77
C MET A 282 -6.49 -16.46 7.91
N ILE A 283 -6.15 -15.83 9.03
CA ILE A 283 -7.04 -15.59 10.16
C ILE A 283 -6.88 -14.13 10.57
N SER A 284 -7.98 -13.41 10.80
CA SER A 284 -7.97 -12.12 11.48
C SER A 284 -8.74 -12.19 12.79
N PHE A 285 -8.22 -11.54 13.83
CA PHE A 285 -8.83 -11.58 15.16
C PHE A 285 -8.60 -10.28 15.94
N SER A 286 -9.57 -9.93 16.77
CA SER A 286 -9.50 -8.88 17.79
C SER A 286 -9.96 -9.48 19.12
N ALA A 287 -11.09 -9.05 19.68
CA ALA A 287 -11.73 -9.68 20.84
C ALA A 287 -12.31 -11.07 20.53
N LYS A 288 -12.50 -11.38 19.24
CA LYS A 288 -12.90 -12.70 18.73
C LYS A 288 -12.27 -12.91 17.36
N ILE A 289 -12.37 -14.12 16.82
CA ILE A 289 -12.05 -14.33 15.41
C ILE A 289 -13.08 -13.61 14.54
N GLU A 290 -12.59 -12.78 13.62
CA GLU A 290 -13.40 -11.98 12.71
C GLU A 290 -13.54 -12.67 11.36
N LYS A 291 -12.43 -13.16 10.81
CA LYS A 291 -12.43 -13.79 9.49
C LYS A 291 -11.45 -14.94 9.44
N ILE A 292 -11.87 -16.02 8.80
CA ILE A 292 -11.03 -17.17 8.50
C ILE A 292 -11.13 -17.46 7.01
N LEU A 293 -9.96 -17.61 6.40
CA LEU A 293 -9.81 -18.14 5.06
C LEU A 293 -8.99 -19.42 5.16
N LYS A 294 -9.64 -20.56 4.91
CA LYS A 294 -9.00 -21.87 4.91
C LYS A 294 -7.87 -21.94 3.88
N ASP A 295 -6.83 -22.69 4.19
CA ASP A 295 -5.67 -22.90 3.32
C ASP A 295 -6.04 -23.52 1.96
N SER A 296 -5.37 -23.06 0.92
CA SER A 296 -5.44 -23.63 -0.42
C SER A 296 -4.14 -23.39 -1.16
N SER A 297 -3.75 -24.31 -2.04
CA SER A 297 -2.59 -24.18 -2.92
C SER A 297 -2.93 -23.56 -4.29
N ARG A 298 -4.22 -23.29 -4.57
CA ARG A 298 -4.65 -22.71 -5.86
C ARG A 298 -4.24 -21.25 -5.94
N MET A 299 -3.72 -20.80 -7.08
CA MET A 299 -3.30 -19.40 -7.23
C MET A 299 -4.46 -18.39 -7.13
N SER A 300 -5.70 -18.83 -7.43
CA SER A 300 -6.91 -18.03 -7.19
C SER A 300 -7.13 -17.68 -5.70
N GLN A 301 -6.48 -18.40 -4.79
CA GLN A 301 -6.48 -18.10 -3.36
C GLN A 301 -5.89 -16.71 -3.07
N LEU A 302 -4.90 -16.27 -3.86
CA LEU A 302 -4.29 -14.95 -3.67
C LEU A 302 -5.32 -13.82 -3.81
N GLN A 303 -6.22 -13.93 -4.79
CA GLN A 303 -7.29 -12.96 -4.96
C GLN A 303 -8.26 -12.99 -3.76
N ARG A 304 -8.62 -14.18 -3.25
CA ARG A 304 -9.47 -14.31 -2.07
C ARG A 304 -8.82 -13.72 -0.81
N ILE A 305 -7.51 -13.88 -0.65
CA ILE A 305 -6.72 -13.27 0.43
C ILE A 305 -6.73 -11.75 0.26
N MET A 306 -6.43 -11.23 -0.93
CA MET A 306 -6.43 -9.80 -1.23
C MET A 306 -7.79 -9.12 -0.95
N GLU A 307 -8.90 -9.72 -1.40
CA GLU A 307 -10.25 -9.24 -1.08
C GLU A 307 -10.57 -9.33 0.41
N SER A 308 -10.04 -10.35 1.10
CA SER A 308 -10.24 -10.48 2.54
C SER A 308 -9.50 -9.39 3.30
N LEU A 309 -8.25 -9.15 2.95
CA LEU A 309 -7.37 -8.11 3.50
C LEU A 309 -7.89 -6.70 3.26
N TYR A 310 -8.48 -6.43 2.09
CA TYR A 310 -9.10 -5.13 1.78
C TYR A 310 -10.18 -4.75 2.79
N ASN A 311 -10.97 -5.73 3.25
CA ASN A 311 -12.10 -5.52 4.17
C ASN A 311 -11.71 -5.53 5.65
N ILE A 312 -10.42 -5.70 5.99
CA ILE A 312 -9.96 -5.71 7.37
C ILE A 312 -9.68 -4.29 7.85
N ASN A 313 -10.28 -3.94 8.99
CA ASN A 313 -10.07 -2.69 9.71
C ASN A 313 -9.67 -2.98 11.16
N THR A 314 -9.11 -1.98 11.84
CA THR A 314 -8.84 -2.09 13.28
C THR A 314 -10.12 -1.98 14.10
N ASP A 315 -10.22 -2.78 15.16
CA ASP A 315 -11.18 -2.58 16.24
C ASP A 315 -10.51 -1.78 17.38
N PHE A 316 -11.32 -1.09 18.18
CA PHE A 316 -10.88 -0.36 19.36
C PHE A 316 -10.69 -1.26 20.59
N LYS A 317 -11.04 -2.55 20.48
CA LYS A 317 -10.94 -3.54 21.55
C LYS A 317 -9.53 -4.12 21.68
N GLU A 318 -9.23 -4.64 22.87
CA GLU A 318 -8.04 -5.46 23.07
C GLU A 318 -8.20 -6.85 22.43
N SER A 319 -7.07 -7.42 22.03
CA SER A 319 -7.03 -8.70 21.34
C SER A 319 -7.08 -9.86 22.34
N ASP A 320 -8.00 -10.79 22.13
CA ASP A 320 -8.18 -11.97 22.98
C ASP A 320 -7.45 -13.19 22.40
N PHE A 321 -6.28 -13.48 22.96
CA PHE A 321 -5.47 -14.63 22.56
C PHE A 321 -6.04 -15.97 23.02
N GLY A 322 -6.92 -15.99 24.03
CA GLY A 322 -7.65 -17.18 24.43
C GLY A 322 -8.64 -17.59 23.35
N SER A 323 -9.44 -16.63 22.87
CA SER A 323 -10.32 -16.83 21.71
C SER A 323 -9.56 -17.22 20.45
N LEU A 324 -8.39 -16.60 20.19
CA LEU A 324 -7.51 -17.00 19.10
C LEU A 324 -7.07 -18.47 19.22
N TYR A 325 -6.58 -18.88 20.39
CA TYR A 325 -6.11 -20.24 20.64
C TYR A 325 -7.23 -21.27 20.43
N ALA A 326 -8.41 -21.01 20.99
CA ALA A 326 -9.58 -21.88 20.82
C ALA A 326 -9.96 -21.99 19.33
N GLY A 327 -9.92 -20.88 18.60
CA GLY A 327 -10.19 -20.86 17.17
C GLY A 327 -9.15 -21.62 16.34
N ILE A 328 -7.86 -21.37 16.56
CA ILE A 328 -6.77 -22.09 15.86
C ILE A 328 -6.94 -23.60 16.05
N ASN A 329 -7.16 -24.07 17.28
CA ASN A 329 -7.37 -25.49 17.55
C ASN A 329 -8.59 -26.09 16.85
N ARG A 330 -9.63 -25.29 16.62
CA ARG A 330 -10.85 -25.73 15.94
C ARG A 330 -10.69 -25.78 14.43
N PHE A 331 -9.99 -24.81 13.84
CA PHE A 331 -9.95 -24.62 12.39
C PHE A 331 -8.69 -25.17 11.72
N ILE A 332 -7.56 -25.19 12.43
CA ILE A 332 -6.28 -25.66 11.92
C ILE A 332 -5.97 -27.01 12.56
N THR A 333 -6.40 -28.07 11.89
CA THR A 333 -6.29 -29.45 12.40
C THR A 333 -4.92 -30.09 12.17
N HIS A 334 -4.12 -29.54 11.27
CA HIS A 334 -2.80 -30.07 10.91
C HIS A 334 -1.68 -29.15 11.44
N ARG A 335 -0.52 -29.74 11.75
CA ARG A 335 0.70 -28.98 12.04
C ARG A 335 0.95 -28.01 10.88
N SER A 336 1.10 -26.73 11.20
CA SER A 336 1.11 -25.62 10.25
C SER A 336 2.12 -24.57 10.69
N LEU A 337 2.59 -23.74 9.77
CA LEU A 337 3.30 -22.51 10.11
C LEU A 337 2.31 -21.38 10.34
N LEU A 338 2.40 -20.71 11.48
CA LEU A 338 1.57 -19.56 11.82
C LEU A 338 2.44 -18.31 11.90
N MET A 339 2.23 -17.38 10.98
CA MET A 339 2.85 -16.06 10.97
C MET A 339 1.91 -15.09 11.69
N LEU A 340 2.14 -14.87 12.99
CA LEU A 340 1.33 -14.01 13.84
C LEU A 340 1.86 -12.57 13.80
N TYR A 341 1.09 -11.68 13.19
CA TYR A 341 1.35 -10.25 13.15
C TYR A 341 0.60 -9.59 14.30
N THR A 342 1.33 -9.13 15.32
CA THR A 342 0.77 -8.50 16.52
C THR A 342 1.79 -7.51 17.10
N ASN A 343 1.41 -6.77 18.15
CA ASN A 343 2.33 -5.89 18.84
C ASN A 343 2.05 -5.87 20.35
N PHE A 344 3.11 -5.81 21.13
CA PHE A 344 3.05 -5.69 22.59
C PHE A 344 3.75 -4.41 23.03
N GLU A 345 3.05 -3.53 23.74
CA GLU A 345 3.61 -2.25 24.20
C GLU A 345 4.52 -2.42 25.42
N HIS A 346 4.23 -3.40 26.28
CA HIS A 346 4.96 -3.64 27.53
C HIS A 346 5.19 -5.15 27.77
N PRO A 347 6.28 -5.56 28.45
CA PRO A 347 6.54 -6.98 28.75
C PRO A 347 5.40 -7.68 29.49
N SER A 348 4.73 -6.99 30.42
CA SER A 348 3.57 -7.52 31.15
C SER A 348 2.39 -7.87 30.22
N ALA A 349 2.23 -7.16 29.11
CA ALA A 349 1.21 -7.48 28.10
C ALA A 349 1.56 -8.79 27.38
N LEU A 350 2.84 -9.00 27.05
CA LEU A 350 3.30 -10.27 26.49
C LEU A 350 3.13 -11.41 27.49
N GLU A 351 3.55 -11.22 28.75
CA GLU A 351 3.47 -12.24 29.79
C GLU A 351 2.05 -12.77 29.98
N ARG A 352 1.05 -11.88 29.93
CA ARG A 352 -0.37 -12.25 30.00
C ARG A 352 -0.78 -13.20 28.85
N GLN A 353 -0.23 -13.00 27.66
CA GLN A 353 -0.59 -13.78 26.46
C GLN A 353 0.31 -15.00 26.23
N LEU A 354 1.47 -15.04 26.91
CA LEU A 354 2.48 -16.08 26.75
C LEU A 354 1.95 -17.52 26.96
N PRO A 355 1.06 -17.82 27.92
CA PRO A 355 0.47 -19.15 28.05
C PRO A 355 -0.22 -19.64 26.77
N TYR A 356 -0.98 -18.76 26.11
CA TYR A 356 -1.69 -19.09 24.86
C TYR A 356 -0.72 -19.26 23.69
N LEU A 357 0.27 -18.37 23.56
CA LEU A 357 1.31 -18.48 22.51
C LEU A 357 2.10 -19.79 22.66
N LYS A 358 2.44 -20.18 23.89
CA LYS A 358 3.09 -21.47 24.19
C LYS A 358 2.20 -22.65 23.82
N ALA A 359 0.90 -22.57 24.13
CA ALA A 359 -0.05 -23.63 23.78
C ALA A 359 -0.19 -23.80 22.26
N ILE A 360 -0.22 -22.69 21.50
CA ILE A 360 -0.21 -22.71 20.03
C ILE A 360 1.09 -23.33 19.51
N ASN A 361 2.25 -22.91 20.03
CA ASN A 361 3.57 -23.36 19.58
C ASN A 361 3.84 -24.85 19.83
N LYS A 362 3.10 -25.49 20.75
CA LYS A 362 3.19 -26.95 20.96
C LYS A 362 2.63 -27.74 19.77
N ARG A 363 1.61 -27.21 19.07
CA ARG A 363 0.93 -27.89 17.96
C ARG A 363 1.39 -27.40 16.59
N HIS A 364 1.74 -26.13 16.48
CA HIS A 364 2.11 -25.45 15.25
C HIS A 364 3.47 -24.76 15.39
N VAL A 365 4.14 -24.49 14.28
CA VAL A 365 5.33 -23.64 14.30
C VAL A 365 4.86 -22.20 14.35
N LEU A 366 5.01 -21.53 15.50
CA LEU A 366 4.57 -20.16 15.69
C LEU A 366 5.72 -19.18 15.44
N VAL A 367 5.49 -18.22 14.55
CA VAL A 367 6.34 -17.05 14.35
C VAL A 367 5.59 -15.83 14.84
N VAL A 368 6.08 -15.20 15.91
CA VAL A 368 5.54 -13.94 16.42
C VAL A 368 6.31 -12.79 15.78
N ILE A 369 5.59 -11.95 15.05
CA ILE A 369 6.13 -10.82 14.30
C ILE A 369 5.60 -9.56 14.97
N PHE A 370 6.51 -8.75 15.51
CA PHE A 370 6.17 -7.50 16.17
C PHE A 370 7.18 -6.40 15.88
N PHE A 371 6.81 -5.18 16.24
CA PHE A 371 7.38 -3.98 15.67
C PHE A 371 8.37 -3.27 16.60
N GLU A 372 9.45 -2.78 16.01
CA GLU A 372 10.32 -1.75 16.58
C GLU A 372 9.70 -0.38 16.31
N ASN A 373 9.81 0.53 17.29
CA ASN A 373 9.41 1.92 17.08
C ASN A 373 10.62 2.73 16.61
N THR A 374 10.64 3.14 15.35
CA THR A 374 11.78 3.90 14.81
C THR A 374 11.86 5.33 15.32
N GLU A 375 10.76 5.92 15.80
CA GLU A 375 10.79 7.25 16.41
C GLU A 375 11.58 7.21 17.72
N ILE A 376 11.38 6.15 18.52
CA ILE A 376 12.19 5.86 19.71
C ILE A 376 13.66 5.69 19.31
N THR A 377 13.95 4.89 18.28
CA THR A 377 15.33 4.71 17.80
C THR A 377 15.97 6.03 17.35
N ARG A 378 15.21 6.92 16.71
CA ARG A 378 15.69 8.23 16.27
C ARG A 378 15.97 9.15 17.47
N LEU A 379 15.13 9.12 18.50
CA LEU A 379 15.35 9.85 19.75
C LEU A 379 16.62 9.39 20.48
N LEU A 380 16.93 8.09 20.42
CA LEU A 380 18.15 7.54 21.01
C LEU A 380 19.44 7.95 20.26
N GLN A 381 19.32 8.33 18.98
CA GLN A 381 20.44 8.78 18.16
C GLN A 381 20.69 10.29 18.24
N SER A 382 19.71 11.08 18.69
CA SER A 382 19.89 12.53 18.86
C SER A 382 20.78 12.83 20.07
N ARG A 383 21.50 13.95 20.02
CA ARG A 383 22.23 14.46 21.19
C ARG A 383 21.26 15.31 22.03
N PRO A 384 21.05 15.02 23.32
CA PRO A 384 20.16 15.83 24.15
C PRO A 384 20.80 17.18 24.46
N GLU A 385 20.02 18.24 24.36
CA GLU A 385 20.44 19.61 24.70
C GLU A 385 20.06 19.97 26.15
N ASN A 386 19.00 19.35 26.68
CA ASN A 386 18.42 19.67 27.99
C ASN A 386 18.23 18.43 28.88
N LEU A 387 18.13 18.64 30.21
CA LEU A 387 17.90 17.54 31.18
C LEU A 387 16.61 16.75 30.88
N SER A 388 15.54 17.44 30.48
CA SER A 388 14.28 16.79 30.10
C SER A 388 14.43 15.87 28.89
N GLU A 389 15.27 16.23 27.92
CA GLU A 389 15.55 15.40 26.75
C GLU A 389 16.36 14.17 27.14
N SER A 390 17.34 14.32 28.04
CA SER A 390 18.07 13.19 28.61
C SER A 390 17.14 12.23 29.37
N ALA A 391 16.15 12.74 30.10
CA ALA A 391 15.15 11.92 30.78
C ALA A 391 14.26 11.15 29.78
N HIS A 392 13.78 11.82 28.73
CA HIS A 392 13.03 11.17 27.65
C HIS A 392 13.86 10.09 26.94
N GLN A 393 15.16 10.32 26.73
CA GLN A 393 16.06 9.31 26.19
C GLN A 393 16.21 8.10 27.10
N GLY A 394 16.30 8.29 28.42
CA GLY A 394 16.32 7.19 29.39
C GLY A 394 15.07 6.30 29.29
N ILE A 395 13.89 6.92 29.21
CA ILE A 395 12.62 6.21 29.03
C ILE A 395 12.58 5.49 27.66
N ALA A 396 13.01 6.16 26.59
CA ALA A 396 13.09 5.56 25.25
C ALA A 396 14.00 4.33 25.20
N GLU A 397 15.13 4.37 25.92
CA GLU A 397 16.07 3.26 26.01
C GLU A 397 15.43 2.08 26.75
N GLU A 398 14.72 2.35 27.85
CA GLU A 398 13.96 1.31 28.57
C GLU A 398 12.91 0.63 27.66
N PHE A 399 12.14 1.40 26.89
CA PHE A 399 11.18 0.85 25.92
C PHE A 399 11.85 -0.05 24.88
N ASN A 400 12.99 0.38 24.33
CA ASN A 400 13.73 -0.40 23.34
C ASN A 400 14.28 -1.70 23.96
N GLN A 401 14.86 -1.62 25.16
CA GLN A 401 15.32 -2.80 25.90
C GLN A 401 14.19 -3.77 26.21
N ASN A 402 13.00 -3.26 26.56
CA ASN A 402 11.81 -4.07 26.81
C ASN A 402 11.39 -4.85 25.55
N LYS A 403 11.46 -4.27 24.35
CA LYS A 403 11.22 -4.98 23.08
C LYS A 403 12.20 -6.12 22.85
N VAL A 404 13.49 -5.90 23.11
CA VAL A 404 14.53 -6.93 22.98
C VAL A 404 14.32 -8.05 24.02
N LYS A 405 13.97 -7.70 25.27
CA LYS A 405 13.64 -8.67 26.33
C LYS A 405 12.44 -9.53 25.94
N MET A 406 11.38 -8.92 25.43
CA MET A 406 10.19 -9.63 24.92
C MET A 406 10.57 -10.62 23.80
N ALA A 407 11.43 -10.22 22.86
CA ALA A 407 11.89 -11.10 21.79
C ALA A 407 12.64 -12.33 22.32
N LYS A 408 13.56 -12.11 23.28
CA LYS A 408 14.33 -13.16 23.93
C LYS A 408 13.45 -14.10 24.75
N GLU A 409 12.46 -13.56 25.46
CA GLU A 409 11.54 -14.38 26.26
C GLU A 409 10.71 -15.31 25.37
N LEU A 410 10.19 -14.83 24.24
CA LEU A 410 9.53 -15.69 23.24
C LEU A 410 10.46 -16.80 22.73
N GLN A 411 11.70 -16.45 22.37
CA GLN A 411 12.70 -17.41 21.89
C GLN A 411 13.05 -18.46 22.95
N ARG A 412 13.10 -18.08 24.24
CA ARG A 412 13.34 -18.99 25.36
C ARG A 412 12.29 -20.10 25.46
N HIS A 413 11.05 -19.82 25.05
CA HIS A 413 9.97 -20.82 24.97
C HIS A 413 9.87 -21.51 23.60
N GLY A 414 10.92 -21.40 22.77
CA GLY A 414 10.98 -22.04 21.45
C GLY A 414 10.07 -21.41 20.40
N ILE A 415 9.51 -20.22 20.67
CA ILE A 415 8.68 -19.48 19.73
C ILE A 415 9.60 -18.71 18.80
N GLN A 416 9.40 -18.85 17.49
CA GLN A 416 10.17 -18.09 16.51
C GLN A 416 9.73 -16.62 16.56
N THR A 417 10.67 -15.70 16.42
CA THR A 417 10.39 -14.27 16.59
C THR A 417 11.01 -13.45 15.48
N VAL A 418 10.27 -12.45 14.99
CA VAL A 418 10.75 -11.40 14.11
C VAL A 418 10.43 -10.05 14.77
N LEU A 419 11.45 -9.43 15.36
CA LEU A 419 11.40 -8.03 15.79
C LEU A 419 11.96 -7.18 14.66
N THR A 420 11.16 -6.24 14.14
CA THR A 420 11.57 -5.49 12.95
C THR A 420 10.88 -4.13 12.83
N LYS A 421 11.49 -3.22 12.05
CA LYS A 421 10.89 -1.96 11.65
C LYS A 421 9.70 -2.21 10.73
N PRO A 422 8.62 -1.41 10.80
CA PRO A 422 7.44 -1.62 9.95
C PRO A 422 7.73 -1.68 8.45
N LYS A 423 8.66 -0.85 7.95
CA LYS A 423 9.10 -0.86 6.54
C LYS A 423 9.72 -2.17 6.07
N ASP A 424 10.47 -2.83 6.95
CA ASP A 424 11.23 -4.05 6.63
C ASP A 424 10.41 -5.32 6.90
N LEU A 425 9.20 -5.18 7.44
CA LEU A 425 8.32 -6.27 7.88
C LEU A 425 8.11 -7.33 6.81
N SER A 426 7.75 -6.92 5.59
CA SER A 426 7.46 -7.85 4.49
C SER A 426 8.68 -8.71 4.16
N ILE A 427 9.84 -8.08 4.00
CA ILE A 427 11.09 -8.77 3.69
C ILE A 427 11.47 -9.74 4.82
N ASN A 428 11.44 -9.28 6.07
CA ASN A 428 11.85 -10.08 7.21
C ASN A 428 10.89 -11.24 7.51
N ALA A 429 9.59 -11.06 7.32
CA ALA A 429 8.60 -12.14 7.43
C ALA A 429 8.83 -13.22 6.36
N ILE A 430 9.05 -12.82 5.10
CA ILE A 430 9.36 -13.75 4.01
C ILE A 430 10.67 -14.50 4.27
N ASN A 431 11.71 -13.78 4.68
CA ASN A 431 13.00 -14.37 5.03
C ASN A 431 12.87 -15.41 6.14
N LYS A 432 12.10 -15.08 7.18
CA LYS A 432 11.89 -16.00 8.30
C LYS A 432 11.19 -17.27 7.85
N TYR A 433 10.19 -17.15 6.98
CA TYR A 433 9.53 -18.31 6.38
C TYR A 433 10.50 -19.16 5.56
N LEU A 434 11.30 -18.55 4.69
CA LEU A 434 12.29 -19.27 3.89
C LEU A 434 13.36 -19.94 4.77
N GLU A 435 13.78 -19.31 5.87
CA GLU A 435 14.67 -19.89 6.87
C GLU A 435 14.05 -21.13 7.53
N ILE A 436 12.80 -21.03 7.99
CA ILE A 436 12.08 -22.12 8.66
C ILE A 436 11.89 -23.31 7.70
N LYS A 437 11.49 -23.03 6.45
CA LYS A 437 11.36 -24.04 5.41
C LYS A 437 12.69 -24.71 5.07
N ALA A 438 13.77 -23.92 4.94
CA ALA A 438 15.10 -24.46 4.67
C ALA A 438 15.66 -25.33 5.81
N ARG A 439 15.15 -25.18 7.04
CA ARG A 439 15.51 -25.99 8.21
C ARG A 439 14.61 -27.22 8.41
N GLY A 440 13.54 -27.39 7.64
CA GLY A 440 12.59 -28.49 7.81
C GLY A 440 11.88 -28.48 9.18
N LEU A 441 11.55 -27.29 9.71
CA LEU A 441 10.92 -27.15 11.03
C LEU A 441 9.40 -27.41 11.02
N ILE A 442 8.79 -27.38 9.84
CA ILE A 442 7.35 -27.58 9.62
C ILE A 442 7.13 -28.93 9.00
#